data_AF-A0A0Q7W006-F1
#
_entry.id   AF-A0A0Q7W006-F1
#
_cell.length_a   1.000
_cell.length_b   1.000
_cell.length_c   1.000
_cell.angle_alpha   90.00
_cell.angle_beta   90.00
_cell.angle_gamma   90.00
#
_symmetry.space_group_name_H-M   'P 1'
#
loop_
_entity.id
_entity.type
_entity.pdbx_description
1 polymer ?
#
loop_
_entity_poly.entity_id
_entity_poly.type
_entity_poly.pdbx_seq_one_letter_code
_entity_poly.pdbx_strand_id
1 'polypeptide(L)'
;MIRWVSSFSLLAKADETVWFLSRDDYSTGAAGAFAWNEYEQLSLQAATTDDEAAAVSRFWTRHLPLLLSVRNGYEYLAVRDDGAVVHGAEPEFEEAVIVFSHFEDLLTHIISWPARLDHVIDGLLFDSISIPHTRPGH
;
A
#
# COMPACT_ATOMS: atom_id res chain seq x y z
N MET A 1 -10.46 -2.97 -12.89
CA MET A 1 -10.84 -2.39 -11.58
C MET A 1 -11.01 -3.52 -10.58
N ILE A 2 -10.25 -3.49 -9.50
CA ILE A 2 -10.27 -4.51 -8.45
C ILE A 2 -11.56 -4.36 -7.66
N ARG A 3 -12.47 -5.35 -7.65
CA ARG A 3 -13.78 -5.22 -6.97
C ARG A 3 -13.64 -5.00 -5.46
N TRP A 4 -12.52 -5.43 -4.89
CA TRP A 4 -12.21 -5.34 -3.47
C TRP A 4 -12.30 -3.90 -2.90
N VAL A 5 -11.83 -2.88 -3.64
CA VAL A 5 -11.89 -1.49 -3.16
C VAL A 5 -13.32 -0.95 -3.01
N SER A 6 -14.32 -1.65 -3.56
CA SER A 6 -15.74 -1.30 -3.39
C SER A 6 -16.39 -1.97 -2.17
N SER A 7 -15.66 -2.82 -1.44
CA SER A 7 -16.20 -3.59 -0.31
C SER A 7 -16.17 -2.84 1.03
N PHE A 8 -15.55 -1.66 1.07
CA PHE A 8 -15.45 -0.80 2.24
C PHE A 8 -15.48 0.67 1.80
N SER A 9 -15.90 1.55 2.71
CA SER A 9 -15.81 3.01 2.54
C SER A 9 -14.61 3.61 3.29
N LEU A 10 -14.13 2.93 4.32
CA LEU A 10 -12.94 3.30 5.09
C LEU A 10 -12.34 2.03 5.68
N LEU A 11 -11.04 1.84 5.49
CA LEU A 11 -10.26 0.79 6.13
C LEU A 11 -8.89 1.35 6.50
N ALA A 12 -8.77 1.82 7.74
CA ALA A 12 -7.59 2.53 8.23
C ALA A 12 -7.22 2.05 9.64
N LYS A 13 -5.94 2.23 10.00
CA LYS A 13 -5.47 2.10 11.37
C LYS A 13 -6.08 3.21 12.24
N ALA A 14 -6.24 2.95 13.53
CA ALA A 14 -6.87 3.88 14.47
C ALA A 14 -6.12 5.21 14.65
N ASP A 15 -4.83 5.26 14.36
CA ASP A 15 -4.03 6.49 14.36
C ASP A 15 -3.95 7.16 12.98
N GLU A 16 -4.69 6.64 12.00
CA GLU A 16 -4.81 7.15 10.63
C GLU A 16 -3.46 7.18 9.87
N THR A 17 -2.45 6.42 10.32
CA THR A 17 -1.12 6.38 9.70
C THR A 17 -0.94 5.32 8.62
N VAL A 18 -1.89 4.40 8.47
CA VAL A 18 -1.94 3.35 7.44
C VAL A 18 -3.39 3.20 7.01
N TRP A 19 -3.68 3.23 5.71
CA TRP A 19 -5.03 3.03 5.20
C TRP A 19 -5.06 2.44 3.80
N PHE A 20 -6.11 1.68 3.52
CA PHE A 20 -6.42 1.22 2.17
C PHE A 20 -7.28 2.24 1.42
N LEU A 21 -7.01 2.37 0.13
CA LEU A 21 -7.77 3.20 -0.80
C LEU A 21 -9.07 2.49 -1.18
N SER A 22 -10.18 3.11 -0.85
CA SER A 22 -11.52 2.72 -1.26
C SER A 22 -11.80 3.16 -2.71
N ARG A 23 -12.90 2.70 -3.29
CA ARG A 23 -13.36 3.14 -4.61
C ARG A 23 -13.48 4.66 -4.69
N ASP A 24 -13.96 5.29 -3.63
CA ASP A 24 -14.30 6.71 -3.64
C ASP A 24 -13.03 7.57 -3.69
N ASP A 25 -11.89 7.06 -3.19
CA ASP A 25 -10.59 7.73 -3.24
C ASP A 25 -10.03 7.91 -4.67
N TYR A 26 -10.40 7.02 -5.61
CA TYR A 26 -10.04 7.16 -7.02
C TYR A 26 -10.95 8.13 -7.79
N SER A 27 -12.01 8.63 -7.16
CA SER A 27 -12.95 9.54 -7.80
C SER A 27 -12.40 10.96 -7.82
N THR A 28 -12.71 11.72 -8.87
CA THR A 28 -12.34 13.14 -8.96
C THR A 28 -12.95 13.92 -7.80
N GLY A 29 -12.11 14.60 -7.01
CA GLY A 29 -12.56 15.43 -5.87
C GLY A 29 -12.78 14.67 -4.56
N ALA A 30 -12.15 13.50 -4.39
CA ALA A 30 -12.10 12.81 -3.09
C ALA A 30 -11.61 13.77 -1.98
N ALA A 31 -12.27 13.73 -0.83
CA ALA A 31 -12.05 14.68 0.28
C ALA A 31 -10.92 14.27 1.25
N GLY A 32 -9.97 13.44 0.78
CA GLY A 32 -8.84 12.96 1.57
C GLY A 32 -7.70 13.99 1.69
N ALA A 33 -6.90 13.89 2.75
CA ALA A 33 -5.68 14.68 2.90
C ALA A 33 -4.58 14.28 1.88
N PHE A 34 -4.66 13.05 1.36
CA PHE A 34 -3.76 12.48 0.38
C PHE A 34 -4.56 12.03 -0.84
N ALA A 35 -4.07 12.35 -2.04
CA ALA A 35 -4.64 11.82 -3.27
C ALA A 35 -4.29 10.34 -3.42
N TRP A 36 -5.10 9.58 -4.18
CA TRP A 36 -4.81 8.18 -4.49
C TRP A 36 -3.45 7.98 -5.17
N ASN A 37 -2.98 8.99 -5.92
CA ASN A 37 -1.68 9.02 -6.59
C ASN A 37 -0.67 9.98 -5.94
N GLU A 38 -0.77 10.24 -4.63
CA GLU A 38 0.12 11.18 -3.96
C GLU A 38 1.60 10.93 -4.28
N TYR A 39 2.04 9.67 -4.21
CA TYR A 39 3.47 9.36 -4.35
C TYR A 39 3.96 9.50 -5.80
N GLU A 40 3.10 9.30 -6.80
CA GLU A 40 3.39 9.71 -8.18
C GLU A 40 3.60 11.22 -8.27
N GLN A 41 2.71 12.01 -7.63
CA GLN A 41 2.81 13.47 -7.65
C GLN A 41 4.09 13.95 -6.94
N LEU A 42 4.47 13.33 -5.82
CA LEU A 42 5.72 13.65 -5.12
C LEU A 42 6.95 13.31 -5.99
N SER A 43 7.01 12.13 -6.61
CA SER A 43 8.09 11.76 -7.53
C SER A 43 8.18 12.72 -8.72
N LEU A 44 7.04 13.12 -9.30
CA LEU A 44 7.02 14.09 -10.40
C LEU A 44 7.48 15.49 -9.98
N GLN A 45 7.17 15.91 -8.75
CA GLN A 45 7.67 17.18 -8.20
C GLN A 45 9.18 17.15 -7.92
N ALA A 46 9.71 15.97 -7.56
CA ALA A 46 11.12 15.77 -7.30
C ALA A 46 11.96 15.60 -8.59
N ALA A 47 11.34 15.18 -9.69
CA ALA A 47 12.00 15.01 -10.97
C ALA A 47 12.64 16.32 -11.46
N THR A 48 13.91 16.25 -11.82
CA THR A 48 14.71 17.41 -12.27
C THR A 48 14.82 17.49 -13.79
N THR A 49 14.50 16.39 -14.48
CA THR A 49 14.54 16.27 -15.94
C THR A 49 13.26 15.67 -16.51
N ASP A 50 12.99 15.96 -17.79
CA ASP A 50 11.85 15.38 -18.51
C ASP A 50 11.95 13.85 -18.61
N ASP A 51 13.17 13.32 -18.72
CA ASP A 51 13.41 11.87 -18.77
C ASP A 51 13.07 11.18 -17.44
N GLU A 52 13.40 11.80 -16.30
CA GLU A 52 13.00 11.33 -14.97
C GLU A 52 11.48 11.37 -14.81
N ALA A 53 10.84 12.49 -15.16
CA ALA A 53 9.38 12.61 -15.09
C ALA A 53 8.66 11.58 -15.98
N ALA A 54 9.21 11.29 -17.16
CA ALA A 54 8.70 10.26 -18.06
C ALA A 54 8.87 8.84 -17.47
N ALA A 55 9.99 8.57 -16.78
CA ALA A 55 10.23 7.30 -16.12
C ALA A 55 9.23 7.07 -14.97
N VAL A 56 9.02 8.08 -14.12
CA VAL A 56 8.01 8.07 -13.04
C VAL A 56 6.62 7.80 -13.62
N SER A 57 6.19 8.57 -14.61
CA SER A 57 4.87 8.41 -15.25
C SER A 57 4.69 7.01 -15.84
N ARG A 58 5.74 6.46 -16.47
CA ARG A 58 5.73 5.12 -17.05
C ARG A 58 5.59 4.03 -15.98
N PHE A 59 6.23 4.21 -14.82
CA PHE A 59 6.06 3.31 -13.69
C PHE A 59 4.61 3.35 -13.21
N TRP A 60 4.09 4.52 -12.82
CA TRP A 60 2.77 4.64 -12.21
C TRP A 60 1.60 4.33 -13.16
N THR A 61 1.75 4.51 -14.47
CA THR A 61 0.74 4.07 -15.46
C THR A 61 0.42 2.57 -15.35
N ARG A 62 1.37 1.76 -14.83
CA ARG A 62 1.22 0.32 -14.67
C ARG A 62 0.89 -0.11 -13.24
N HIS A 63 0.89 0.80 -12.28
CA HIS A 63 0.73 0.49 -10.86
C HIS A 63 -0.45 1.28 -10.28
N LEU A 64 -1.41 0.56 -9.73
CA LEU A 64 -2.54 1.15 -9.03
C LEU A 64 -2.30 1.05 -7.52
N PRO A 65 -2.00 2.15 -6.80
CA PRO A 65 -1.92 2.15 -5.34
C PRO A 65 -3.19 1.58 -4.72
N LEU A 66 -3.06 0.87 -3.60
CA LEU A 66 -4.17 0.21 -2.88
C LEU A 66 -4.14 0.53 -1.39
N LEU A 67 -2.95 0.79 -0.86
CA LEU A 67 -2.67 1.09 0.54
C LEU A 67 -1.57 2.13 0.58
N LEU A 68 -1.74 3.15 1.41
CA LEU A 68 -0.74 4.17 1.70
C LEU A 68 -0.40 4.16 3.20
N SER A 69 0.83 4.50 3.53
CA SER A 69 1.25 4.69 4.91
C SER A 69 2.22 5.86 5.07
N VAL A 70 2.03 6.57 6.18
CA VAL A 70 2.90 7.66 6.64
C VAL A 70 3.51 7.36 8.02
N ARG A 71 3.39 6.11 8.48
CA ARG A 71 3.69 5.74 9.87
C ARG A 71 5.17 5.85 10.21
N ASN A 72 6.04 5.43 9.29
CA ASN A 72 7.50 5.40 9.47
C ASN A 72 8.20 5.88 8.19
N GLY A 73 7.77 7.04 7.68
CA GLY A 73 8.06 7.45 6.31
C GLY A 73 6.94 7.05 5.35
N TYR A 74 7.11 7.39 4.08
CA TYR A 74 6.12 7.10 3.04
C TYR A 74 6.36 5.72 2.42
N GLU A 75 5.33 4.87 2.45
CA GLU A 75 5.33 3.55 1.82
C GLU A 75 3.93 3.18 1.31
N TYR A 76 3.86 2.29 0.32
CA TYR A 76 2.61 1.87 -0.31
C TYR A 76 2.60 0.41 -0.73
N LEU A 77 1.38 -0.10 -0.95
CA LEU A 77 1.15 -1.27 -1.81
C LEU A 77 0.43 -0.85 -3.08
N ALA A 78 0.84 -1.40 -4.22
CA ALA A 78 0.15 -1.23 -5.50
C ALA A 78 -0.10 -2.57 -6.19
N VAL A 79 -1.21 -2.69 -6.93
CA VAL A 79 -1.41 -3.77 -7.90
C VAL A 79 -0.87 -3.30 -9.25
N ARG A 80 -0.01 -4.11 -9.85
CA ARG A 80 0.50 -3.92 -11.20
C ARG A 80 -0.50 -4.43 -12.24
N ASP A 81 -0.38 -3.96 -13.47
CA ASP A 81 -1.25 -4.34 -14.60
C ASP A 81 -1.31 -5.85 -14.91
N ASP A 82 -0.31 -6.63 -14.48
CA ASP A 82 -0.28 -8.09 -14.56
C ASP A 82 -0.88 -8.80 -13.33
N GLY A 83 -1.37 -8.06 -12.34
CA GLY A 83 -1.99 -8.58 -11.13
C GLY A 83 -1.03 -8.78 -9.96
N ALA A 84 0.28 -8.60 -10.15
CA ALA A 84 1.25 -8.68 -9.07
C ALA A 84 1.05 -7.54 -8.06
N VAL A 85 1.34 -7.81 -6.79
CA VAL A 85 1.36 -6.79 -5.74
C VAL A 85 2.80 -6.38 -5.50
N VAL A 86 3.05 -5.07 -5.52
CA VAL A 86 4.35 -4.49 -5.19
C VAL A 86 4.28 -3.67 -3.92
N HIS A 87 5.40 -3.59 -3.22
CA HIS A 87 5.64 -2.66 -2.12
C HIS A 87 6.73 -1.68 -2.54
N GLY A 88 6.49 -0.40 -2.32
CA GLY A 88 7.48 0.65 -2.56
C GLY A 88 7.49 1.64 -1.39
N ALA A 89 8.60 2.34 -1.23
CA ALA A 89 8.80 3.29 -0.14
C ALA A 89 9.75 4.41 -0.59
N GLU A 90 9.76 5.51 0.17
CA GLU A 90 10.77 6.55 0.01
C GLU A 90 12.19 6.00 0.29
N PRO A 91 13.25 6.61 -0.26
CA PRO A 91 13.26 7.82 -1.10
C PRO A 91 12.82 7.59 -2.56
N GLU A 92 12.96 6.37 -3.08
CA GLU A 92 12.69 6.05 -4.49
C GLU A 92 11.46 5.13 -4.59
N PHE A 93 10.27 5.72 -4.72
CA PHE A 93 9.01 4.96 -4.73
C PHE A 93 8.94 3.93 -5.86
N GLU A 94 9.61 4.22 -6.99
CA GLU A 94 9.64 3.40 -8.20
C GLU A 94 10.60 2.20 -8.09
N GLU A 95 11.47 2.14 -7.06
CA GLU A 95 12.28 0.94 -6.73
C GLU A 95 11.46 -0.12 -5.97
N ALA A 96 10.21 -0.32 -6.40
CA ALA A 96 9.27 -1.22 -5.74
C ALA A 96 9.63 -2.71 -5.93
N VAL A 97 9.41 -3.50 -4.88
CA VAL A 97 9.63 -4.95 -4.87
C VAL A 97 8.32 -5.70 -5.00
N ILE A 98 8.30 -6.78 -5.78
CA ILE A 98 7.13 -7.68 -5.86
C ILE A 98 7.01 -8.44 -4.54
N VAL A 99 5.88 -8.27 -3.87
CA VAL A 99 5.56 -8.94 -2.59
C VAL A 99 4.61 -10.11 -2.79
N PHE A 100 3.75 -10.06 -3.81
CA PHE A 100 2.94 -11.19 -4.23
C PHE A 100 2.85 -11.26 -5.75
N SER A 101 2.76 -12.49 -6.29
CA SER A 101 2.57 -12.69 -7.73
C SER A 101 1.14 -12.38 -8.18
N HIS A 102 0.17 -12.50 -7.27
CA HIS A 102 -1.24 -12.21 -7.55
C HIS A 102 -1.88 -11.47 -6.38
N PHE A 103 -2.86 -10.62 -6.68
CA PHE A 103 -3.62 -9.87 -5.68
C PHE A 103 -4.38 -10.79 -4.70
N GLU A 104 -4.85 -11.95 -5.16
CA GLU A 104 -5.52 -12.94 -4.32
C GLU A 104 -4.60 -13.50 -3.22
N ASP A 105 -3.28 -13.56 -3.47
CA ASP A 105 -2.30 -14.01 -2.49
C ASP A 105 -2.22 -13.02 -1.31
N LEU A 106 -2.28 -11.71 -1.59
CA LEU A 106 -2.38 -10.67 -0.55
C LEU A 106 -3.64 -10.85 0.30
N LEU A 107 -4.80 -11.08 -0.32
CA LEU A 107 -6.04 -11.27 0.42
C LEU A 107 -6.00 -12.53 1.29
N THR A 108 -5.47 -13.62 0.73
CA THR A 108 -5.26 -14.88 1.46
C THR A 108 -4.34 -14.67 2.65
N HIS A 109 -3.27 -13.89 2.48
CA HIS A 109 -2.33 -13.54 3.54
C HIS A 109 -3.00 -12.74 4.66
N ILE A 110 -3.79 -11.72 4.32
CA ILE A 110 -4.56 -10.91 5.28
C ILE A 110 -5.52 -11.79 6.11
N ILE A 111 -6.27 -12.68 5.45
CA ILE A 111 -7.26 -13.54 6.10
C ILE A 111 -6.59 -14.63 6.96
N SER A 112 -5.44 -15.13 6.53
CA SER A 112 -4.75 -16.21 7.22
C SER A 112 -4.16 -15.78 8.56
N TRP A 113 -3.98 -14.47 8.79
CA TRP A 113 -3.34 -13.89 9.96
C TRP A 113 -2.08 -14.69 10.35
N PRO A 114 -0.96 -14.50 9.64
CA PRO A 114 0.18 -15.40 9.73
C PRO A 114 0.69 -15.52 11.17
N ALA A 115 1.00 -16.76 11.59
CA ALA A 115 1.45 -17.05 12.96
C ALA A 115 2.81 -16.39 13.30
N ARG A 116 3.55 -15.95 12.28
CA ARG A 116 4.79 -15.19 12.38
C ARG A 116 4.73 -14.05 11.38
N LEU A 117 5.23 -12.89 11.79
CA LEU A 117 5.31 -11.68 10.97
C LEU A 117 6.71 -11.58 10.34
N ASP A 118 6.98 -12.38 9.31
CA ASP A 118 8.28 -12.44 8.61
C ASP A 118 8.24 -11.90 7.17
N HIS A 119 7.06 -11.56 6.66
CA HIS A 119 6.90 -10.90 5.37
C HIS A 119 7.23 -9.41 5.47
N VAL A 120 7.84 -8.84 4.42
CA VAL A 120 8.22 -7.42 4.40
C VAL A 120 7.05 -6.45 4.63
N ILE A 121 5.83 -6.87 4.28
CA ILE A 121 4.61 -6.05 4.45
C ILE A 121 3.87 -6.36 5.75
N ASP A 122 4.36 -7.31 6.56
CA ASP A 122 3.63 -7.70 7.77
C ASP A 122 3.55 -6.56 8.75
N GLY A 123 4.61 -5.76 8.91
CA GLY A 123 4.55 -4.56 9.73
C GLY A 123 3.50 -3.57 9.23
N LEU A 124 3.29 -3.50 7.91
CA LEU A 124 2.33 -2.60 7.26
C LEU A 124 0.88 -3.07 7.50
N LEU A 125 0.62 -4.38 7.38
CA LEU A 125 -0.71 -4.96 7.50
C LEU A 125 -1.12 -5.26 8.94
N PHE A 126 -0.16 -5.70 9.75
CA PHE A 126 -0.36 -6.19 11.10
C PHE A 126 0.52 -5.37 12.03
N ASP A 127 -0.11 -4.59 12.90
CA ASP A 127 0.62 -3.88 13.96
C ASP A 127 1.41 -4.93 14.75
N SER A 128 2.66 -4.62 15.12
CA SER A 128 3.50 -5.47 15.99
C SER A 128 2.93 -5.52 17.41
N ILE A 129 1.68 -5.94 17.57
CA ILE A 129 1.06 -6.15 18.86
C ILE A 129 1.67 -7.44 19.39
N SER A 130 2.50 -7.27 20.42
CA SER A 130 2.95 -8.31 21.33
C SER A 130 1.88 -9.37 21.47
N ILE A 131 2.21 -10.59 21.05
CA ILE A 131 1.41 -11.79 21.31
C ILE A 131 0.97 -11.71 22.77
N PRO A 132 -0.34 -11.70 23.09
CA PRO A 132 -0.75 -11.76 24.48
C PRO A 132 -0.17 -13.04 25.05
N HIS A 133 0.77 -12.90 25.98
CA HIS A 133 1.38 -14.02 26.67
C HIS A 133 0.23 -14.77 27.35
N THR A 134 -0.19 -15.88 26.76
CA THR A 134 -1.16 -16.77 27.37
C THR A 134 -0.46 -17.27 28.64
N ARG A 135 -0.85 -16.75 29.80
CA ARG A 135 -0.39 -17.33 31.07
C ARG A 135 -0.81 -18.80 31.05
N PRO A 136 0.12 -19.76 31.20
CA PRO A 136 -0.29 -21.10 31.53
C PRO A 136 -0.92 -21.01 32.93
N GLY A 137 -2.20 -21.32 33.01
CA GLY A 137 -2.86 -21.47 34.30
C GLY A 137 -2.23 -22.63 35.06
N HIS A 138 -1.77 -22.34 36.27
CA HIS A 138 -1.72 -23.26 37.40
C HIS A 138 -1.86 -22.43 38.69
#